data_AF-A0A965ATA5-F1
#
_entry.id   AF-A0A965ATA5-F1
#
_cell.length_a   1.000
_cell.length_b   1.000
_cell.length_c   1.000
_cell.angle_alpha   90.00
_cell.angle_beta   90.00
_cell.angle_gamma   90.00
#
_symmetry.space_group_name_H-M   'P 1'
#
loop_
_entity.id
_entity.type
_entity.pdbx_description
1 polymer ?
#
loop_
_entity_poly.entity_id
_entity_poly.type
_entity_poly.pdbx_seq_one_letter_code
_entity_poly.pdbx_strand_id
1 'polypeptide(L)'
;MTFAVDANADEFLGEPLFIQPQKLWESRGGWGGTVTAHDGTIIVFRSPGGGEIRRSHDGGQTWEASEVIDPSGDPRKANIANALVDETTGDLLYICPQEKWLYRSVDSGETWAKEPITVKPDRLGLRPGHEGAGAMQAGITLGFGPHRGRLISPARIMGPQNSNDVHWRPYHYSTAIFSDDHGKSWQTSEPFPVLGTGEAAIAQLATGVLLLNSREHMSRGNRFIARSDDGGQLWVAPCRSADLPDGPRGSSYGLMGGMLRLPIAGRDILLFSNADTDLGAMPAQPGASISGGREKLTIWASFDGGQTWPTKRLLYDG
;
A
#
# COMPACT_ATOMS: atom_id res chain seq x y z
N MET A 1 17.27 -16.42 7.87
CA MET A 1 16.22 -15.65 7.17
C MET A 1 15.78 -14.56 8.11
N THR A 2 16.21 -13.34 7.84
CA THR A 2 15.97 -12.18 8.69
C THR A 2 14.75 -11.47 8.11
N PHE A 3 13.65 -11.50 8.85
CA PHE A 3 12.47 -10.72 8.49
C PHE A 3 12.61 -9.36 9.18
N ALA A 4 12.02 -8.30 8.63
CA ALA A 4 11.99 -6.98 9.24
C ALA A 4 11.01 -6.96 10.43
N VAL A 5 11.32 -7.67 11.51
CA VAL A 5 10.42 -7.82 12.67
C VAL A 5 11.10 -7.77 14.04
N ASP A 6 12.42 -7.91 14.10
CA ASP A 6 13.17 -8.15 15.33
C ASP A 6 14.20 -7.06 15.68
N ALA A 7 14.05 -5.84 15.14
CA ALA A 7 14.94 -4.72 15.46
C ALA A 7 14.81 -4.29 16.93
N ASN A 8 15.90 -3.78 17.51
CA ASN A 8 15.89 -3.22 18.85
C ASN A 8 15.26 -1.82 18.83
N ALA A 9 14.45 -1.49 19.85
CA ALA A 9 13.89 -0.15 20.01
C ALA A 9 14.97 0.94 20.09
N ASP A 10 16.14 0.64 20.67
CA ASP A 10 17.26 1.59 20.80
C ASP A 10 17.80 2.06 19.44
N GLU A 11 17.62 1.27 18.37
CA GLU A 11 17.99 1.65 16.99
C GLU A 11 17.12 2.80 16.45
N PHE A 12 15.95 3.03 17.05
CA PHE A 12 15.01 4.10 16.68
C PHE A 12 15.08 5.30 17.62
N LEU A 13 15.94 5.26 18.64
CA LEU A 13 16.11 6.34 19.62
C LEU A 13 17.38 7.13 19.32
N GLY A 14 17.30 8.45 19.47
CA GLY A 14 18.43 9.34 19.21
C GLY A 14 17.97 10.78 18.97
N GLU A 15 18.90 11.60 18.48
CA GLU A 15 18.57 12.95 18.03
C GLU A 15 17.51 12.89 16.91
N PRO A 16 16.43 13.68 16.99
CA PRO A 16 15.40 13.67 15.97
C PRO A 16 15.96 14.01 14.58
N LEU A 17 15.88 13.06 13.66
CA LEU A 17 16.24 13.25 12.26
C LEU A 17 15.00 13.56 11.42
N PHE A 18 15.07 14.62 10.62
CA PHE A 18 14.06 14.94 9.60
C PHE A 18 14.78 15.34 8.31
N ILE A 19 14.78 14.45 7.33
CA ILE A 19 15.28 14.73 5.99
C ILE A 19 14.19 15.52 5.26
N GLN A 20 14.55 16.70 4.74
CA GLN A 20 13.61 17.53 3.99
C GLN A 20 13.09 16.77 2.76
N PRO A 21 11.78 16.88 2.44
CA PRO A 21 11.23 16.24 1.25
C PRO A 21 11.99 16.64 -0.02
N GLN A 22 12.42 15.65 -0.78
CA GLN A 22 13.13 15.85 -2.05
C GLN A 22 12.18 15.55 -3.20
N LYS A 23 12.23 16.39 -4.25
CA LYS A 23 11.48 16.12 -5.47
C LYS A 23 12.23 15.08 -6.30
N LEU A 24 11.65 13.88 -6.44
CA LEU A 24 12.24 12.79 -7.21
C LEU A 24 11.95 12.89 -8.71
N TRP A 25 10.80 13.46 -9.11
CA TRP A 25 10.48 13.68 -10.54
C TRP A 25 9.83 15.04 -10.73
N GLU A 26 10.15 15.72 -11.84
CA GLU A 26 9.59 17.04 -12.16
C GLU A 26 8.13 16.98 -12.63
N SER A 27 7.76 15.90 -13.33
CA SER A 27 6.37 15.64 -13.72
C SER A 27 5.64 14.89 -12.61
N ARG A 28 4.33 14.62 -12.80
CA ARG A 28 3.50 13.91 -11.83
C ARG A 28 4.26 12.69 -11.29
N GLY A 29 4.42 12.64 -9.97
CA GLY A 29 4.94 11.45 -9.29
C GLY A 29 4.04 10.23 -9.54
N GLY A 30 4.42 9.09 -8.99
CA GLY A 30 3.67 7.87 -9.14
C GLY A 30 3.35 7.20 -7.81
N TRP A 31 2.31 6.38 -7.83
CA TRP A 31 2.15 5.21 -6.96
C TRP A 31 3.05 4.06 -7.44
N GLY A 32 2.89 2.86 -6.86
CA GLY A 32 3.72 1.69 -7.15
C GLY A 32 4.57 1.22 -5.96
N GLY A 33 4.67 2.05 -4.92
CA GLY A 33 5.24 1.67 -3.64
C GLY A 33 6.66 2.20 -3.39
N THR A 34 7.08 2.07 -2.14
CA THR A 34 8.45 2.29 -1.68
C THR A 34 8.84 1.07 -0.88
N VAL A 35 10.00 0.49 -1.19
CA VAL A 35 10.50 -0.72 -0.53
C VAL A 35 11.96 -0.55 -0.18
N THR A 36 12.45 -1.37 0.76
CA THR A 36 13.85 -1.44 1.14
C THR A 36 14.35 -2.85 0.85
N ALA A 37 15.36 -2.97 -0.02
CA ALA A 37 16.01 -4.23 -0.31
C ALA A 37 16.84 -4.73 0.89
N HIS A 38 17.24 -6.00 0.89
CA HIS A 38 18.01 -6.61 1.98
C HIS A 38 19.37 -5.95 2.24
N ASP A 39 19.96 -5.30 1.24
CA ASP A 39 21.22 -4.55 1.38
C ASP A 39 21.02 -3.12 1.91
N GLY A 40 19.78 -2.72 2.21
CA GLY A 40 19.43 -1.39 2.68
C GLY A 40 19.11 -0.37 1.59
N THR A 41 19.22 -0.76 0.31
CA THR A 41 18.85 0.11 -0.81
C THR A 41 17.35 0.45 -0.74
N ILE A 42 17.02 1.73 -0.80
CA ILE A 42 15.63 2.20 -0.91
C ILE A 42 15.27 2.34 -2.38
N ILE A 43 14.16 1.74 -2.78
CA ILE A 43 13.65 1.82 -4.16
C ILE A 43 12.27 2.48 -4.12
N VAL A 44 12.09 3.55 -4.89
CA VAL A 44 10.81 4.23 -5.09
C VAL A 44 10.34 3.98 -6.51
N PHE A 45 9.12 3.48 -6.64
CA PHE A 45 8.50 3.17 -7.93
C PHE A 45 7.60 4.33 -8.37
N ARG A 46 7.55 4.54 -9.69
CA ARG A 46 6.70 5.55 -10.30
C ARG A 46 5.74 4.95 -11.32
N SER A 47 4.45 5.02 -10.98
CA SER A 47 3.32 4.54 -11.75
C SER A 47 2.08 5.45 -11.53
N PRO A 48 1.24 5.80 -12.53
CA PRO A 48 1.51 5.62 -13.94
C PRO A 48 2.68 6.52 -14.34
N GLY A 49 3.56 6.02 -15.20
CA GLY A 49 4.81 6.70 -15.51
C GLY A 49 5.82 5.86 -16.27
N GLY A 50 5.50 4.61 -16.63
CA GLY A 50 6.39 3.74 -17.39
C GLY A 50 7.13 2.68 -16.57
N GLY A 51 6.78 2.49 -15.28
CA GLY A 51 7.51 1.56 -14.43
C GLY A 51 8.92 2.05 -14.18
N GLU A 52 9.06 3.34 -13.88
CA GLU A 52 10.35 3.91 -13.51
C GLU A 52 10.64 3.64 -12.05
N ILE A 53 11.93 3.57 -11.72
CA ILE A 53 12.43 3.54 -10.36
C ILE A 53 13.50 4.60 -10.15
N ARG A 54 13.67 4.98 -8.88
CA ARG A 54 14.89 5.58 -8.38
C ARG A 54 15.37 4.82 -7.17
N ARG A 55 16.68 4.74 -7.02
CA ARG A 55 17.34 4.08 -5.90
C ARG A 55 18.09 5.07 -5.04
N SER A 56 18.21 4.74 -3.77
CA SER A 56 19.08 5.41 -2.81
C SER A 56 19.81 4.38 -1.98
N HIS A 57 21.13 4.54 -1.85
CA HIS A 57 22.01 3.64 -1.10
C HIS A 57 22.46 4.25 0.25
N ASP A 58 21.91 5.41 0.63
CA ASP A 58 22.32 6.19 1.80
C ASP A 58 21.15 6.63 2.69
N GLY A 59 20.05 5.86 2.66
CA GLY A 59 18.87 6.12 3.48
C GLY A 59 17.98 7.25 2.95
N GLY A 60 18.03 7.52 1.63
CA GLY A 60 17.19 8.53 0.97
C GLY A 60 17.81 9.92 0.94
N GLN A 61 19.10 10.08 1.29
CA GLN A 61 19.80 11.36 1.25
C GLN A 61 20.13 11.76 -0.19
N THR A 62 20.62 10.82 -0.99
CA THR A 62 20.86 11.00 -2.44
C THR A 62 20.14 9.93 -3.25
N TRP A 63 19.83 10.27 -4.49
CA TRP A 63 19.07 9.42 -5.41
C TRP A 63 19.77 9.31 -6.74
N GLU A 64 19.82 8.10 -7.27
CA GLU A 64 20.29 7.84 -8.62
C GLU A 64 19.35 8.43 -9.69
N ALA A 65 19.79 8.36 -10.94
CA ALA A 65 18.98 8.71 -12.09
C ALA A 65 17.74 7.80 -12.19
N SER A 66 16.68 8.32 -12.81
CA SER A 66 15.46 7.54 -13.10
C SER A 66 15.82 6.42 -14.07
N GLU A 67 15.45 5.18 -13.74
CA GLU A 67 15.61 4.00 -14.59
C GLU A 67 14.27 3.37 -14.92
N VAL A 68 14.17 2.74 -16.09
CA VAL A 68 12.94 2.12 -16.58
C VAL A 68 13.02 0.60 -16.39
N ILE A 69 12.11 0.02 -15.61
CA ILE A 69 12.01 -1.44 -15.40
C ILE A 69 11.65 -2.16 -16.70
N ASP A 70 10.75 -1.58 -17.51
CA ASP A 70 10.31 -2.13 -18.80
C ASP A 70 10.77 -1.28 -19.99
N PRO A 71 11.94 -1.58 -20.59
CA PRO A 71 12.47 -0.80 -21.70
C PRO A 71 11.68 -0.99 -23.00
N SER A 72 10.66 -1.87 -23.04
CA SER A 72 9.80 -2.02 -24.22
C SER A 72 9.00 -0.76 -24.54
N GLY A 73 8.91 0.18 -23.59
CA GLY A 73 8.28 1.48 -23.79
C GLY A 73 6.77 1.42 -23.95
N ASP A 74 6.11 0.33 -23.54
CA ASP A 74 4.64 0.23 -23.56
C ASP A 74 4.05 0.80 -22.26
N PRO A 75 3.54 2.05 -22.26
CA PRO A 75 3.00 2.67 -21.07
C PRO A 75 1.78 1.91 -20.51
N ARG A 76 1.15 1.01 -21.27
CA ARG A 76 -0.01 0.24 -20.79
C ARG A 76 0.36 -0.92 -19.88
N LYS A 77 1.65 -1.24 -19.69
CA LYS A 77 2.07 -2.46 -18.98
C LYS A 77 2.48 -2.23 -17.52
N ALA A 78 3.27 -1.22 -17.19
CA ALA A 78 3.77 -1.04 -15.81
C ALA A 78 2.98 -0.01 -14.96
N ASN A 79 1.92 0.59 -15.51
CA ASN A 79 1.23 1.75 -14.93
C ASN A 79 0.28 1.44 -13.76
N ILE A 80 0.24 0.19 -13.30
CA ILE A 80 -0.71 -0.28 -12.27
C ILE A 80 -0.09 -1.40 -11.39
N ALA A 81 1.22 -1.60 -11.44
CA ALA A 81 1.86 -2.60 -10.58
C ALA A 81 2.05 -2.11 -9.15
N ASN A 82 2.28 -3.05 -8.23
CA ASN A 82 2.64 -2.76 -6.85
C ASN A 82 3.94 -3.47 -6.47
N ALA A 83 4.78 -2.81 -5.68
CA ALA A 83 6.05 -3.36 -5.21
C ALA A 83 5.89 -4.14 -3.91
N LEU A 84 6.72 -5.16 -3.70
CA LEU A 84 6.99 -5.78 -2.42
C LEU A 84 8.37 -6.46 -2.43
N VAL A 85 8.89 -6.77 -1.24
CA VAL A 85 10.09 -7.60 -1.07
C VAL A 85 9.66 -8.96 -0.57
N ASP A 86 10.12 -10.03 -1.20
CA ASP A 86 10.09 -11.37 -0.63
C ASP A 86 11.24 -11.50 0.37
N GLU A 87 10.96 -11.28 1.66
CA GLU A 87 12.00 -11.30 2.70
C GLU A 87 12.61 -12.70 2.92
N THR A 88 12.03 -13.74 2.32
CA THR A 88 12.56 -15.11 2.41
C THR A 88 13.68 -15.37 1.42
N THR A 89 13.67 -14.67 0.27
CA THR A 89 14.68 -14.80 -0.80
C THR A 89 15.54 -13.56 -0.95
N GLY A 90 15.01 -12.38 -0.62
CA GLY A 90 15.59 -11.06 -0.91
C GLY A 90 15.16 -10.47 -2.25
N ASP A 91 14.30 -11.16 -3.00
CA ASP A 91 13.86 -10.70 -4.31
C ASP A 91 12.90 -9.52 -4.19
N LEU A 92 13.04 -8.54 -5.09
CA LEU A 92 12.06 -7.48 -5.28
C LEU A 92 11.05 -7.90 -6.33
N LEU A 93 9.76 -7.77 -6.03
CA LEU A 93 8.68 -8.05 -6.96
C LEU A 93 7.89 -6.79 -7.28
N TYR A 94 7.58 -6.57 -8.55
CA TYR A 94 6.69 -5.52 -9.02
C TYR A 94 5.54 -6.17 -9.80
N ILE A 95 4.40 -6.38 -9.11
CA ILE A 95 3.35 -7.30 -9.53
C ILE A 95 2.22 -6.61 -10.31
N CYS A 96 1.83 -7.15 -11.46
CA CYS A 96 0.72 -6.68 -12.30
C CYS A 96 -0.38 -7.76 -12.40
N PRO A 97 -1.28 -7.88 -11.40
CA PRO A 97 -2.24 -8.98 -11.34
C PRO A 97 -3.23 -9.01 -12.51
N GLN A 98 -3.66 -7.84 -13.01
CA GLN A 98 -4.54 -7.74 -14.18
C GLN A 98 -3.92 -8.40 -15.41
N GLU A 99 -2.66 -8.09 -15.66
CA GLU A 99 -1.94 -8.53 -16.86
C GLU A 99 -1.26 -9.90 -16.66
N LYS A 100 -1.36 -10.48 -15.46
CA LYS A 100 -0.86 -11.81 -15.10
C LYS A 100 0.65 -11.97 -15.33
N TRP A 101 1.42 -10.96 -14.96
CA TRP A 101 2.87 -11.05 -14.85
C TRP A 101 3.38 -10.21 -13.68
N LEU A 102 4.65 -10.39 -13.31
CA LEU A 102 5.43 -9.51 -12.45
C LEU A 102 6.79 -9.23 -13.06
N TYR A 103 7.47 -8.17 -12.58
CA TYR A 103 8.91 -8.04 -12.73
C TYR A 103 9.59 -8.48 -11.43
N ARG A 104 10.66 -9.25 -11.54
CA ARG A 104 11.51 -9.69 -10.42
C ARG A 104 12.90 -9.13 -10.58
N SER A 105 13.44 -8.56 -9.51
CA SER A 105 14.88 -8.31 -9.38
C SER A 105 15.45 -9.19 -8.29
N VAL A 106 16.61 -9.79 -8.56
CA VAL A 106 17.39 -10.64 -7.64
C VAL A 106 18.69 -9.95 -7.20
N ASP A 107 18.84 -8.68 -7.57
CA ASP A 107 20.03 -7.87 -7.46
C ASP A 107 19.67 -6.44 -6.99
N SER A 108 18.79 -6.34 -5.98
CA SER A 108 18.44 -5.07 -5.32
C SER A 108 17.91 -3.95 -6.24
N GLY A 109 17.29 -4.33 -7.36
CA GLY A 109 16.68 -3.41 -8.32
C GLY A 109 17.56 -3.04 -9.50
N GLU A 110 18.76 -3.62 -9.63
CA GLU A 110 19.68 -3.41 -10.77
C GLU A 110 19.13 -3.96 -12.09
N THR A 111 18.62 -5.18 -12.09
CA THR A 111 18.03 -5.79 -13.28
C THR A 111 16.68 -6.41 -12.98
N TRP A 112 15.80 -6.42 -13.98
CA TRP A 112 14.42 -6.87 -13.83
C TRP A 112 14.04 -7.90 -14.90
N ALA A 113 13.61 -9.08 -14.45
CA ALA A 113 13.11 -10.14 -15.30
C ALA A 113 11.59 -10.17 -15.26
N LYS A 114 10.95 -10.24 -16.45
CA LYS A 114 9.50 -10.37 -16.55
C LYS A 114 9.08 -11.85 -16.43
N GLU A 115 8.18 -12.14 -15.50
CA GLU A 115 7.70 -13.50 -15.23
C GLU A 115 6.17 -13.58 -15.35
N PRO A 116 5.60 -14.61 -16.00
CA PRO A 116 4.16 -14.84 -15.96
C PRO A 116 3.73 -15.32 -14.57
N ILE A 117 2.54 -14.93 -14.14
CA ILE A 117 1.95 -15.35 -12.86
C ILE A 117 0.54 -15.87 -13.05
N THR A 118 0.05 -16.64 -12.08
CA THR A 118 -1.36 -17.02 -12.00
C THR A 118 -2.07 -16.18 -10.95
N VAL A 119 -3.21 -15.59 -11.28
CA VAL A 119 -4.08 -14.91 -10.31
C VAL A 119 -5.41 -15.67 -10.21
N LYS A 120 -5.72 -16.17 -9.02
CA LYS A 120 -6.96 -16.89 -8.71
C LYS A 120 -8.01 -15.91 -8.18
N PRO A 121 -9.29 -16.09 -8.55
CA PRO A 121 -10.34 -15.19 -8.12
C PRO A 121 -10.71 -15.40 -6.65
N ASP A 122 -11.41 -14.44 -6.07
CA ASP A 122 -12.13 -14.61 -4.81
C ASP A 122 -13.36 -15.52 -4.97
N ARG A 123 -14.15 -15.72 -3.90
CA ARG A 123 -15.38 -16.53 -3.96
C ARG A 123 -16.45 -16.01 -4.91
N LEU A 124 -16.38 -14.74 -5.32
CA LEU A 124 -17.32 -14.12 -6.27
C LEU A 124 -16.85 -14.30 -7.72
N GLY A 125 -15.70 -14.95 -7.94
CA GLY A 125 -15.12 -15.11 -9.26
C GLY A 125 -14.36 -13.87 -9.75
N LEU A 126 -14.09 -12.90 -8.87
CA LEU A 126 -13.49 -11.62 -9.22
C LEU A 126 -11.99 -11.57 -8.88
N ARG A 127 -11.26 -10.75 -9.65
CA ARG A 127 -9.82 -10.53 -9.52
C ARG A 127 -9.54 -9.03 -9.63
N PRO A 128 -8.47 -8.52 -9.01
CA PRO A 128 -8.05 -7.13 -9.23
C PRO A 128 -7.85 -6.85 -10.72
N GLY A 129 -8.65 -5.93 -11.24
CA GLY A 129 -8.61 -5.48 -12.62
C GLY A 129 -7.77 -4.22 -12.80
N HIS A 130 -8.19 -3.34 -13.71
CA HIS A 130 -7.56 -2.03 -13.91
C HIS A 130 -7.56 -1.22 -12.60
N GLU A 131 -6.43 -0.61 -12.28
CA GLU A 131 -6.15 0.08 -11.00
C GLU A 131 -6.33 -0.76 -9.73
N GLY A 132 -6.45 -2.09 -9.88
CA GLY A 132 -6.74 -2.99 -8.77
C GLY A 132 -5.59 -3.14 -7.78
N ALA A 133 -4.33 -2.89 -8.19
CA ALA A 133 -3.16 -3.02 -7.33
C ALA A 133 -2.26 -1.78 -7.29
N GLY A 134 -2.28 -0.92 -8.31
CA GLY A 134 -1.27 0.13 -8.44
C GLY A 134 -1.33 1.26 -7.43
N ALA A 135 -2.53 1.71 -7.06
CA ALA A 135 -2.73 2.83 -6.13
C ALA A 135 -2.73 2.40 -4.65
N MET A 136 -2.06 1.31 -4.31
CA MET A 136 -2.06 0.71 -2.97
C MET A 136 -0.76 1.03 -2.23
N GLN A 137 -0.70 0.73 -0.93
CA GLN A 137 0.59 0.59 -0.26
C GLN A 137 1.38 -0.57 -0.88
N ALA A 138 2.72 -0.49 -0.87
CA ALA A 138 3.57 -1.65 -1.12
C ALA A 138 3.12 -2.88 -0.30
N GLY A 139 3.24 -4.07 -0.89
CA GLY A 139 2.98 -5.32 -0.19
C GLY A 139 4.04 -5.65 0.85
N ILE A 140 3.75 -6.64 1.69
CA ILE A 140 4.64 -7.11 2.77
C ILE A 140 4.86 -8.62 2.68
N THR A 141 5.96 -9.09 3.24
CA THR A 141 6.15 -10.50 3.61
C THR A 141 5.69 -10.70 5.06
N LEU A 142 4.87 -11.72 5.32
CA LEU A 142 4.42 -12.03 6.67
C LEU A 142 5.58 -12.58 7.51
N GLY A 143 5.90 -11.91 8.62
CA GLY A 143 6.97 -12.31 9.54
C GLY A 143 6.50 -13.17 10.72
N PHE A 144 5.20 -13.25 10.96
CA PHE A 144 4.61 -13.94 12.12
C PHE A 144 3.51 -14.94 11.75
N GLY A 145 3.23 -15.84 12.69
CA GLY A 145 2.11 -16.78 12.62
C GLY A 145 2.31 -17.96 11.66
N PRO A 146 1.25 -18.76 11.41
CA PRO A 146 1.33 -19.98 10.60
C PRO A 146 1.60 -19.73 9.12
N HIS A 147 1.37 -18.50 8.64
CA HIS A 147 1.58 -18.09 7.25
C HIS A 147 2.88 -17.28 7.07
N ARG A 148 3.83 -17.41 8.00
CA ARG A 148 5.13 -16.74 7.89
C ARG A 148 5.82 -17.08 6.57
N GLY A 149 6.31 -16.07 5.85
CA GLY A 149 6.89 -16.18 4.51
C GLY A 149 5.89 -15.95 3.37
N ARG A 150 4.57 -15.91 3.65
CA ARG A 150 3.56 -15.51 2.67
C ARG A 150 3.79 -14.06 2.24
N LEU A 151 3.68 -13.83 0.93
CA LEU A 151 3.65 -12.50 0.34
C LEU A 151 2.20 -12.02 0.32
N ILE A 152 1.94 -10.78 0.68
CA ILE A 152 0.60 -10.18 0.57
C ILE A 152 0.67 -8.74 0.10
N SER A 153 -0.17 -8.39 -0.88
CA SER A 153 -0.31 -7.04 -1.40
C SER A 153 -1.76 -6.57 -1.27
N PRO A 154 -2.01 -5.34 -0.76
CA PRO A 154 -3.34 -4.77 -0.84
C PRO A 154 -3.78 -4.61 -2.29
N ALA A 155 -5.09 -4.70 -2.50
CA ALA A 155 -5.72 -4.58 -3.81
C ALA A 155 -7.17 -4.08 -3.67
N ARG A 156 -7.86 -3.89 -4.79
CA ARG A 156 -9.29 -3.63 -4.85
C ARG A 156 -9.93 -4.30 -6.05
N ILE A 157 -11.21 -4.56 -5.92
CA ILE A 157 -12.11 -4.85 -7.02
C ILE A 157 -12.83 -3.54 -7.36
N MET A 158 -12.65 -3.09 -8.60
CA MET A 158 -13.40 -1.96 -9.12
C MET A 158 -14.79 -2.42 -9.57
N GLY A 159 -15.77 -1.55 -9.42
CA GLY A 159 -17.07 -1.72 -10.03
C GLY A 159 -17.02 -1.77 -11.57
N PRO A 160 -18.12 -2.18 -12.21
CA PRO A 160 -18.21 -2.34 -13.65
C PRO A 160 -17.68 -1.12 -14.43
N GLN A 161 -17.08 -1.40 -15.59
CA GLN A 161 -16.50 -0.38 -16.49
C GLN A 161 -15.35 0.43 -15.87
N ASN A 162 -14.76 -0.04 -14.76
CA ASN A 162 -13.75 0.69 -13.99
C ASN A 162 -14.23 2.09 -13.58
N SER A 163 -15.52 2.23 -13.28
CA SER A 163 -16.15 3.52 -12.96
C SER A 163 -16.38 3.66 -11.46
N ASN A 164 -16.09 4.85 -10.93
CA ASN A 164 -16.42 5.25 -9.55
C ASN A 164 -17.82 5.88 -9.44
N ASP A 165 -18.67 5.71 -10.45
CA ASP A 165 -20.05 6.18 -10.37
C ASP A 165 -20.77 5.52 -9.20
N VAL A 166 -21.61 6.31 -8.51
CA VAL A 166 -22.25 5.88 -7.25
C VAL A 166 -23.11 4.62 -7.42
N HIS A 167 -23.73 4.41 -8.57
CA HIS A 167 -24.53 3.21 -8.82
C HIS A 167 -23.68 1.93 -8.87
N TRP A 168 -22.38 2.03 -9.12
CA TRP A 168 -21.44 0.92 -9.05
C TRP A 168 -20.86 0.68 -7.66
N ARG A 169 -21.09 1.57 -6.68
CA ARG A 169 -20.61 1.43 -5.29
C ARG A 169 -20.80 0.02 -4.69
N PRO A 170 -21.92 -0.69 -4.90
CA PRO A 170 -22.11 -2.05 -4.38
C PRO A 170 -21.15 -3.12 -4.96
N TYR A 171 -20.41 -2.80 -6.01
CA TYR A 171 -19.47 -3.70 -6.68
C TYR A 171 -18.01 -3.33 -6.41
N HIS A 172 -17.75 -2.23 -5.69
CA HIS A 172 -16.41 -1.83 -5.27
C HIS A 172 -16.11 -2.37 -3.89
N TYR A 173 -14.92 -2.93 -3.72
CA TYR A 173 -14.40 -3.27 -2.40
C TYR A 173 -12.88 -3.39 -2.40
N SER A 174 -12.26 -3.03 -1.28
CA SER A 174 -10.89 -3.40 -0.99
C SER A 174 -10.76 -4.91 -0.84
N THR A 175 -9.56 -5.41 -1.12
CA THR A 175 -9.18 -6.81 -0.91
C THR A 175 -7.65 -6.86 -0.77
N ALA A 176 -7.07 -8.04 -0.85
CA ALA A 176 -5.65 -8.25 -1.02
C ALA A 176 -5.41 -9.43 -1.98
N ILE A 177 -4.19 -9.59 -2.46
CA ILE A 177 -3.73 -10.81 -3.12
C ILE A 177 -2.55 -11.37 -2.34
N PHE A 178 -2.49 -12.68 -2.17
CA PHE A 178 -1.39 -13.33 -1.44
C PHE A 178 -0.80 -14.53 -2.18
N SER A 179 0.47 -14.80 -1.94
CA SER A 179 1.25 -15.88 -2.56
C SER A 179 2.07 -16.63 -1.52
N ASP A 180 2.05 -17.95 -1.61
CA ASP A 180 2.85 -18.87 -0.77
C ASP A 180 3.97 -19.57 -1.59
N ASP A 181 4.21 -19.14 -2.83
CA ASP A 181 5.13 -19.77 -3.79
C ASP A 181 6.09 -18.76 -4.42
N HIS A 182 6.52 -17.77 -3.64
CA HIS A 182 7.46 -16.71 -4.03
C HIS A 182 6.98 -15.87 -5.21
N GLY A 183 5.66 -15.66 -5.32
CA GLY A 183 5.03 -14.78 -6.30
C GLY A 183 4.62 -15.45 -7.61
N LYS A 184 4.68 -16.78 -7.73
CA LYS A 184 4.30 -17.50 -8.96
C LYS A 184 2.78 -17.59 -9.13
N SER A 185 2.06 -17.82 -8.03
CA SER A 185 0.60 -17.81 -7.98
C SER A 185 0.07 -16.98 -6.83
N TRP A 186 -1.01 -16.26 -7.11
CA TRP A 186 -1.64 -15.31 -6.21
C TRP A 186 -3.11 -15.65 -6.03
N GLN A 187 -3.56 -15.74 -4.79
CA GLN A 187 -4.96 -15.91 -4.43
C GLN A 187 -5.55 -14.54 -4.06
N THR A 188 -6.67 -14.17 -4.69
CA THR A 188 -7.45 -13.00 -4.27
C THR A 188 -8.16 -13.32 -2.96
N SER A 189 -8.04 -12.42 -1.99
CA SER A 189 -8.66 -12.54 -0.68
C SER A 189 -10.17 -12.38 -0.80
N GLU A 190 -10.88 -12.83 0.22
CA GLU A 190 -12.31 -12.57 0.34
C GLU A 190 -12.60 -11.06 0.32
N PRO A 191 -13.79 -10.65 -0.16
CA PRO A 191 -14.16 -9.24 -0.18
C PRO A 191 -14.03 -8.58 1.19
N PHE A 192 -13.55 -7.34 1.24
CA PHE A 192 -13.66 -6.54 2.46
C PHE A 192 -15.13 -6.45 2.89
N PRO A 193 -15.46 -6.50 4.20
CA PRO A 193 -16.85 -6.61 4.65
C PRO A 193 -17.72 -5.40 4.35
N VAL A 194 -17.12 -4.28 3.93
CA VAL A 194 -17.81 -3.03 3.58
C VAL A 194 -17.59 -2.70 2.11
N LEU A 195 -18.70 -2.61 1.37
CA LEU A 195 -18.71 -2.20 -0.04
C LEU A 195 -18.52 -0.69 -0.19
N GLY A 196 -18.08 -0.28 -1.36
CA GLY A 196 -17.72 1.08 -1.70
C GLY A 196 -16.28 1.44 -1.36
N THR A 197 -15.52 0.54 -0.71
CA THR A 197 -14.14 0.79 -0.28
C THR A 197 -13.14 0.85 -1.45
N GLY A 198 -11.97 1.45 -1.21
CA GLY A 198 -10.99 1.81 -2.24
C GLY A 198 -9.54 1.41 -1.93
N GLU A 199 -8.60 2.33 -2.13
CA GLU A 199 -7.17 2.09 -1.91
C GLU A 199 -6.85 1.77 -0.44
N ALA A 200 -5.98 0.78 -0.23
CA ALA A 200 -5.73 0.20 1.08
C ALA A 200 -4.24 0.01 1.39
N ALA A 201 -4.00 -0.18 2.68
CA ALA A 201 -2.72 -0.47 3.31
C ALA A 201 -2.86 -1.70 4.23
N ILE A 202 -1.79 -2.48 4.38
CA ILE A 202 -1.74 -3.69 5.22
C ILE A 202 -0.58 -3.57 6.21
N ALA A 203 -0.85 -3.90 7.47
CA ALA A 203 0.18 -4.16 8.47
C ALA A 203 -0.10 -5.50 9.18
N GLN A 204 0.95 -6.26 9.50
CA GLN A 204 0.86 -7.44 10.37
C GLN A 204 1.24 -7.05 11.79
N LEU A 205 0.46 -7.46 12.79
CA LEU A 205 0.79 -7.33 14.21
C LEU A 205 1.70 -8.49 14.66
N ALA A 206 2.41 -8.33 15.77
CA ALA A 206 3.29 -9.37 16.33
C ALA A 206 2.55 -10.67 16.70
N THR A 207 1.22 -10.58 16.91
CA THR A 207 0.34 -11.73 17.11
C THR A 207 0.09 -12.57 15.86
N GLY A 208 0.46 -12.06 14.68
CA GLY A 208 0.17 -12.64 13.37
C GLY A 208 -1.09 -12.09 12.69
N VAL A 209 -1.94 -11.36 13.43
CA VAL A 209 -3.15 -10.71 12.90
C VAL A 209 -2.78 -9.65 11.87
N LEU A 210 -3.49 -9.61 10.74
CA LEU A 210 -3.34 -8.55 9.74
C LEU A 210 -4.40 -7.47 9.95
N LEU A 211 -4.03 -6.22 9.72
CA LEU A 211 -4.94 -5.08 9.64
C LEU A 211 -4.97 -4.59 8.20
N LEU A 212 -6.17 -4.50 7.60
CA LEU A 212 -6.39 -3.81 6.34
C LEU A 212 -7.01 -2.44 6.63
N ASN A 213 -6.27 -1.37 6.34
CA ASN A 213 -6.72 0.01 6.44
C ASN A 213 -7.13 0.51 5.06
N SER A 214 -8.42 0.78 4.89
CA SER A 214 -9.04 1.06 3.60
C SER A 214 -9.61 2.46 3.52
N ARG A 215 -9.53 3.03 2.32
CA ARG A 215 -10.29 4.20 1.91
C ARG A 215 -11.77 3.86 1.96
N GLU A 216 -12.56 4.71 2.59
CA GLU A 216 -13.99 4.51 2.68
C GLU A 216 -14.67 4.66 1.31
N HIS A 217 -14.19 5.60 0.48
CA HIS A 217 -14.55 5.85 -0.93
C HIS A 217 -16.07 5.88 -1.23
N MET A 218 -16.56 6.98 -1.79
CA MET A 218 -17.99 7.18 -2.11
C MET A 218 -18.94 7.20 -0.88
N SER A 219 -18.41 7.43 0.33
CA SER A 219 -19.18 7.85 1.51
C SER A 219 -18.33 8.77 2.41
N ARG A 220 -18.99 9.56 3.27
CA ARG A 220 -18.29 10.42 4.22
C ARG A 220 -17.86 9.61 5.44
N GLY A 221 -16.62 9.84 5.86
CA GLY A 221 -16.13 9.35 7.14
C GLY A 221 -14.61 9.25 7.16
N ASN A 222 -14.16 8.42 8.09
CA ASN A 222 -12.77 8.13 8.36
C ASN A 222 -12.37 6.80 7.69
N ARG A 223 -11.09 6.46 7.76
CA ARG A 223 -10.58 5.17 7.26
C ARG A 223 -11.38 4.01 7.84
N PHE A 224 -11.68 3.01 7.01
CA PHE A 224 -12.15 1.71 7.50
C PHE A 224 -10.96 0.84 7.86
N ILE A 225 -11.10 0.06 8.94
CA ILE A 225 -10.13 -0.96 9.33
C ILE A 225 -10.88 -2.28 9.49
N ALA A 226 -10.34 -3.36 8.95
CA ALA A 226 -10.76 -4.72 9.30
C ALA A 226 -9.53 -5.56 9.62
N ARG A 227 -9.76 -6.69 10.28
CA ARG A 227 -8.68 -7.62 10.65
C ARG A 227 -8.81 -8.95 9.92
N SER A 228 -7.68 -9.64 9.72
CA SER A 228 -7.63 -11.04 9.28
C SER A 228 -6.80 -11.85 10.27
N ASP A 229 -7.33 -13.01 10.65
CA ASP A 229 -6.69 -13.98 11.55
C ASP A 229 -6.06 -15.16 10.79
N ASP A 230 -6.24 -15.22 9.48
CA ASP A 230 -5.91 -16.35 8.60
C ASP A 230 -4.92 -15.98 7.48
N GLY A 231 -4.02 -15.04 7.78
CA GLY A 231 -2.97 -14.62 6.86
C GLY A 231 -3.48 -13.91 5.61
N GLY A 232 -4.58 -13.17 5.76
CA GLY A 232 -5.16 -12.31 4.72
C GLY A 232 -6.25 -12.94 3.89
N GLN A 233 -6.69 -14.17 4.17
CA GLN A 233 -7.71 -14.83 3.37
C GLN A 233 -9.10 -14.24 3.60
N LEU A 234 -9.52 -14.06 4.86
CA LEU A 234 -10.80 -13.45 5.24
C LEU A 234 -10.60 -12.20 6.10
N TRP A 235 -11.38 -11.16 5.78
CA TRP A 235 -11.44 -9.92 6.54
C TRP A 235 -12.72 -9.87 7.39
N VAL A 236 -12.59 -9.52 8.67
CA VAL A 236 -13.70 -9.50 9.62
C VAL A 236 -13.68 -8.26 10.52
N ALA A 237 -14.79 -8.03 11.23
CA ALA A 237 -14.94 -6.96 12.21
C ALA A 237 -14.56 -5.56 11.66
N PRO A 238 -15.18 -5.11 10.56
CA PRO A 238 -14.91 -3.78 10.03
C PRO A 238 -15.32 -2.71 11.05
N CYS A 239 -14.46 -1.71 11.25
CA CYS A 239 -14.79 -0.52 12.02
C CYS A 239 -14.33 0.73 11.27
N ARG A 240 -15.03 1.85 11.45
CA ARG A 240 -14.49 3.15 11.08
C ARG A 240 -13.55 3.61 12.18
N SER A 241 -12.36 4.04 11.82
CA SER A 241 -11.42 4.61 12.78
C SER A 241 -12.00 5.90 13.37
N ALA A 242 -11.90 6.09 14.68
CA ALA A 242 -12.27 7.36 15.32
C ALA A 242 -11.25 8.47 15.01
N ASP A 243 -10.00 8.10 14.74
CA ASP A 243 -8.88 9.03 14.68
C ASP A 243 -8.43 9.35 13.24
N LEU A 244 -8.38 8.33 12.38
CA LEU A 244 -7.68 8.41 11.09
C LEU A 244 -8.55 9.02 9.98
N PRO A 245 -8.20 10.21 9.45
CA PRO A 245 -8.94 10.81 8.35
C PRO A 245 -8.83 9.98 7.08
N ASP A 246 -9.91 9.94 6.29
CA ASP A 246 -9.86 9.45 4.91
C ASP A 246 -9.56 10.62 3.94
N GLY A 247 -8.42 11.28 4.15
CA GLY A 247 -8.06 12.49 3.42
C GLY A 247 -8.83 13.75 3.89
N PRO A 248 -9.15 14.69 2.97
CA PRO A 248 -9.74 15.97 3.34
C PRO A 248 -11.11 15.79 4.03
N ARG A 249 -11.20 16.20 5.29
CA ARG A 249 -12.37 15.95 6.16
C ARG A 249 -13.61 16.63 5.59
N GLY A 250 -14.74 15.91 5.58
CA GLY A 250 -15.99 16.41 5.00
C GLY A 250 -16.20 16.06 3.52
N SER A 251 -15.20 15.46 2.85
CA SER A 251 -15.38 14.85 1.53
C SER A 251 -15.96 13.44 1.60
N SER A 252 -16.60 13.01 0.51
CA SER A 252 -16.97 11.60 0.28
C SER A 252 -16.04 10.89 -0.70
N TYR A 253 -15.01 11.57 -1.22
CA TYR A 253 -14.10 10.94 -2.15
C TYR A 253 -13.14 10.02 -1.40
N GLY A 254 -12.51 10.48 -0.32
CA GLY A 254 -11.46 9.73 0.35
C GLY A 254 -10.08 9.95 -0.28
N LEU A 255 -9.02 9.47 0.37
CA LEU A 255 -7.64 9.54 -0.15
C LEU A 255 -6.85 8.32 0.29
N MET A 256 -6.03 7.75 -0.61
CA MET A 256 -5.06 6.70 -0.25
C MET A 256 -4.21 7.14 0.96
N GLY A 257 -3.99 6.22 1.89
CA GLY A 257 -3.05 6.40 2.99
C GLY A 257 -2.12 5.19 3.12
N GLY A 258 -0.94 5.40 3.69
CA GLY A 258 -0.01 4.32 4.04
C GLY A 258 -0.15 3.90 5.49
N MET A 259 0.07 2.63 5.80
CA MET A 259 0.09 2.13 7.18
C MET A 259 1.13 1.02 7.35
N LEU A 260 2.14 1.23 8.18
CA LEU A 260 3.19 0.22 8.43
C LEU A 260 3.38 -0.03 9.91
N ARG A 261 3.88 -1.22 10.24
CA ARG A 261 4.36 -1.56 11.58
C ARG A 261 5.85 -1.33 11.63
N LEU A 262 6.35 -0.64 12.66
CA LEU A 262 7.79 -0.57 12.89
C LEU A 262 8.32 -1.97 13.26
N PRO A 263 9.48 -2.38 12.73
CA PRO A 263 10.00 -3.73 12.87
C PRO A 263 10.62 -3.98 14.27
N ILE A 264 10.02 -3.44 15.33
CA ILE A 264 10.58 -3.49 16.70
C ILE A 264 10.06 -4.72 17.43
N ALA A 265 10.98 -5.54 17.94
CA ALA A 265 10.65 -6.77 18.64
C ALA A 265 9.68 -6.52 19.81
N GLY A 266 8.60 -7.30 19.86
CA GLY A 266 7.62 -7.27 20.96
C GLY A 266 6.78 -6.00 21.10
N ARG A 267 6.81 -5.07 20.13
CA ARG A 267 6.06 -3.80 20.21
C ARG A 267 5.26 -3.52 18.94
N ASP A 268 3.94 -3.51 19.01
CA ASP A 268 3.08 -3.12 17.87
C ASP A 268 2.92 -1.60 17.77
N ILE A 269 3.98 -0.95 17.27
CA ILE A 269 3.97 0.47 16.92
C ILE A 269 3.63 0.60 15.44
N LEU A 270 2.50 1.24 15.15
CA LEU A 270 2.07 1.50 13.77
C LEU A 270 2.25 2.97 13.42
N LEU A 271 2.66 3.23 12.18
CA LEU A 271 2.65 4.55 11.57
C LEU A 271 1.60 4.59 10.46
N PHE A 272 0.86 5.69 10.37
CA PHE A 272 -0.10 5.96 9.30
C PHE A 272 0.20 7.31 8.66
N SER A 273 0.01 7.44 7.34
CA SER A 273 0.18 8.70 6.62
C SER A 273 -0.99 9.01 5.69
N ASN A 274 -1.45 10.26 5.72
CA ASN A 274 -2.57 10.80 4.91
C ASN A 274 -2.61 12.35 5.04
N ALA A 275 -3.53 12.99 4.32
CA ALA A 275 -3.84 14.42 4.49
C ALA A 275 -4.70 14.66 5.75
N ASP A 276 -4.32 15.64 6.57
CA ASP A 276 -5.06 16.05 7.78
C ASP A 276 -5.55 17.50 7.67
N THR A 277 -6.63 17.71 6.91
CA THR A 277 -7.19 19.05 6.74
C THR A 277 -8.71 19.06 6.83
N ASP A 278 -9.23 20.20 7.28
CA ASP A 278 -10.66 20.53 7.34
C ASP A 278 -11.17 21.20 6.06
N LEU A 279 -10.30 21.40 5.05
CA LEU A 279 -10.68 22.00 3.76
C LEU A 279 -11.41 21.04 2.81
N GLY A 280 -11.81 19.86 3.28
CA GLY A 280 -12.58 18.94 2.47
C GLY A 280 -14.00 19.44 2.21
N ALA A 281 -14.48 19.21 1.00
CA ALA A 281 -15.85 19.50 0.60
C ALA A 281 -16.47 18.30 -0.10
N MET A 282 -17.80 18.24 -0.11
CA MET A 282 -18.48 17.28 -0.97
C MET A 282 -18.21 17.60 -2.43
N PRO A 283 -17.98 16.57 -3.26
CA PRO A 283 -17.94 16.77 -4.69
C PRO A 283 -19.31 17.27 -5.20
N ALA A 284 -19.29 18.09 -6.25
CA ALA A 284 -20.51 18.64 -6.87
C ALA A 284 -21.45 17.54 -7.38
N GLN A 285 -20.87 16.40 -7.78
CA GLN A 285 -21.60 15.19 -8.11
C GLN A 285 -21.22 14.09 -7.11
N PRO A 286 -22.20 13.38 -6.52
CA PRO A 286 -21.92 12.18 -5.72
C PRO A 286 -21.00 11.21 -6.48
N GLY A 287 -19.97 10.70 -5.80
CA GLY A 287 -18.99 9.77 -6.39
C GLY A 287 -17.85 10.41 -7.17
N ALA A 288 -17.91 11.72 -7.48
CA ALA A 288 -16.82 12.38 -8.18
C ALA A 288 -15.60 12.66 -7.28
N SER A 289 -14.44 12.83 -7.92
CA SER A 289 -13.21 13.25 -7.26
C SER A 289 -13.29 14.70 -6.79
N ILE A 290 -12.61 14.98 -5.68
CA ILE A 290 -12.20 16.33 -5.33
C ILE A 290 -10.78 16.58 -5.85
N SER A 291 -10.51 17.79 -6.33
CA SER A 291 -9.20 18.21 -6.85
C SER A 291 -8.41 19.09 -5.87
N GLY A 292 -9.03 19.54 -4.77
CA GLY A 292 -8.41 20.38 -3.73
C GLY A 292 -8.31 19.68 -2.38
N GLY A 293 -7.60 20.32 -1.45
CA GLY A 293 -7.53 19.92 -0.04
C GLY A 293 -6.57 18.77 0.29
N ARG A 294 -5.76 18.26 -0.65
CA ARG A 294 -4.74 17.23 -0.35
C ARG A 294 -3.46 17.86 0.20
N GLU A 295 -3.62 18.59 1.29
CA GLU A 295 -2.58 19.34 2.01
C GLU A 295 -2.39 18.76 3.41
N LYS A 296 -1.45 19.31 4.17
CA LYS A 296 -1.17 18.91 5.56
C LYS A 296 -0.91 17.41 5.70
N LEU A 297 -0.01 16.88 4.86
CA LEU A 297 0.43 15.50 4.95
C LEU A 297 1.05 15.27 6.33
N THR A 298 0.48 14.34 7.06
CA THR A 298 0.76 14.12 8.47
C THR A 298 1.10 12.65 8.66
N ILE A 299 1.95 12.34 9.65
CA ILE A 299 2.12 10.97 10.16
C ILE A 299 1.43 10.87 11.52
N TRP A 300 0.69 9.79 11.73
CA TRP A 300 0.11 9.39 13.00
C TRP A 300 0.85 8.16 13.53
N ALA A 301 0.93 8.05 14.85
CA ALA A 301 1.50 6.90 15.52
C ALA A 301 0.50 6.27 16.48
N SER A 302 0.43 4.94 16.45
CA SER A 302 -0.27 4.10 17.42
C SER A 302 0.73 3.23 18.16
N PHE A 303 0.51 3.03 19.45
CA PHE A 303 1.35 2.20 20.33
C PHE A 303 0.61 0.98 20.90
N ASP A 304 -0.62 0.74 20.43
CA ASP A 304 -1.54 -0.28 20.92
C ASP A 304 -2.08 -1.17 19.78
N GLY A 305 -1.30 -1.33 18.71
CA GLY A 305 -1.68 -2.13 17.55
C GLY A 305 -2.79 -1.52 16.71
N GLY A 306 -2.90 -0.19 16.67
CA GLY A 306 -3.82 0.54 15.79
C GLY A 306 -5.20 0.81 16.41
N GLN A 307 -5.39 0.55 17.71
CA GLN A 307 -6.65 0.81 18.39
C GLN A 307 -6.87 2.31 18.62
N THR A 308 -5.81 3.03 19.00
CA THR A 308 -5.82 4.49 19.16
C THR A 308 -4.61 5.14 18.49
N TRP A 309 -4.76 6.40 18.07
CA TRP A 309 -3.72 7.18 17.38
C TRP A 309 -3.45 8.53 18.08
N PRO A 310 -2.87 8.50 19.30
CA PRO A 310 -2.79 9.68 20.17
C PRO A 310 -1.75 10.72 19.72
N THR A 311 -0.83 10.37 18.84
CA THR A 311 0.29 11.24 18.42
C THR A 311 0.29 11.40 16.91
N LYS A 312 0.55 12.63 16.46
CA LYS A 312 0.73 12.96 15.05
C LYS A 312 1.75 14.07 14.84
N ARG A 313 2.37 14.11 13.66
CA ARG A 313 3.34 15.13 13.24
C ARG A 313 3.09 15.54 11.79
N LEU A 314 2.97 16.84 11.57
CA LEU A 314 2.92 17.41 10.22
C LEU A 314 4.26 17.17 9.52
N LEU A 315 4.22 16.64 8.30
CA LEU A 315 5.40 16.43 7.46
C LEU A 315 5.52 17.48 6.35
N TYR A 316 4.39 17.80 5.72
CA TYR A 316 4.34 18.69 4.58
C TYR A 316 3.02 19.47 4.59
N ASP A 317 3.10 20.81 4.63
CA ASP A 317 1.92 21.64 4.86
C ASP A 317 0.99 21.74 3.64
N GLY A 318 1.50 21.60 2.41
CA GLY A 318 0.71 21.68 1.17
C GLY A 318 1.50 22.33 0.04
#